data_AF-A0A424PPD1-F1
#
_entry.id   AF-A0A424PPD1-F1
#
_cell.length_a   1.000
_cell.length_b   1.000
_cell.length_c   1.000
_cell.angle_alpha   90.00
_cell.angle_beta   90.00
_cell.angle_gamma   90.00
#
_symmetry.space_group_name_H-M   'P 1'
#
loop_
_entity.id
_entity.type
_entity.pdbx_description
1 polymer ?
#
loop_
_entity_poly.entity_id
_entity_poly.type
_entity_poly.pdbx_seq_one_letter_code
_entity_poly.pdbx_strand_id
1 'polypeptide(L)'
;MLENMQLFKDNKIRYIPWVETPLSGIKGILHNLSEEAVMVITDDYPTYFPLKAVQYASNSCNRRIVAVDSNGVFPMSWTDRAYPTAHGFRRFVHQRFVECMETWPKFNPIPEGEDVWLSDELFEQLSEKWQFHVTPFEWLWRVGEVGSSGREALSTIDIDHTVPAVPHARGGRSTSIRMLQEFLSNRLYRYAEDRNTVSAPATSGLSPWLHFGHISTVEIIQNILQTNSWDPETIQMPRKGAREGWWNLERSVEAFLDQIITWRELGFNNAYHNPDHDKYESLPNWAKTTLMEHASDERVQYTFEQIRDADTHDEIWNAAQRQLIRDGIIHNYLRMLWGKRILEWAPSPQIAAEWMIELNDRFALDGRDPNSYTGIFWVLGRHDRAWGPERAIFGKIRYMSSANTRRKFDLKPYLQEFR
;
A
#
# COMPACT_ATOMS: atom_id res chain seq x y z
N MET A 1 13.34 -10.53 4.47
CA MET A 1 14.18 -11.65 3.98
C MET A 1 14.75 -12.49 5.12
N LEU A 2 15.50 -11.92 6.07
CA LEU A 2 16.08 -12.70 7.19
C LEU A 2 15.04 -13.45 8.03
N GLU A 3 13.93 -12.80 8.42
CA GLU A 3 12.85 -13.47 9.14
C GLU A 3 12.17 -14.57 8.31
N ASN A 4 12.08 -14.40 6.99
CA ASN A 4 11.50 -15.42 6.10
C ASN A 4 12.39 -16.66 6.07
N MET A 5 13.72 -16.54 6.10
CA MET A 5 14.61 -17.70 6.14
C MET A 5 14.28 -18.63 7.31
N GLN A 6 14.11 -18.06 8.50
CA GLN A 6 13.76 -18.84 9.69
C GLN A 6 12.35 -19.42 9.56
N LEU A 7 11.36 -18.59 9.20
CA LEU A 7 9.97 -19.03 9.07
C LEU A 7 9.81 -20.18 8.06
N PHE A 8 10.44 -20.07 6.90
CA PHE A 8 10.36 -21.10 5.86
C PHE A 8 11.09 -22.37 6.28
N LYS A 9 12.25 -22.25 6.95
CA LYS A 9 12.96 -23.39 7.53
C LYS A 9 12.12 -24.15 8.56
N ASP A 10 11.44 -23.43 9.45
CA ASP A 10 10.55 -24.02 10.46
C ASP A 10 9.34 -24.75 9.81
N ASN A 11 8.98 -24.36 8.59
CA ASN A 11 7.92 -25.00 7.79
C ASN A 11 8.46 -25.99 6.75
N LYS A 12 9.75 -26.36 6.81
CA LYS A 12 10.41 -27.27 5.87
C LYS A 12 10.30 -26.84 4.41
N ILE A 13 10.34 -25.54 4.15
CA ILE A 13 10.40 -24.97 2.80
C ILE A 13 11.78 -24.33 2.63
N ARG A 14 12.50 -24.65 1.55
CA ARG A 14 13.75 -23.96 1.26
C ARG A 14 13.45 -22.54 0.75
N TYR A 15 13.91 -21.54 1.50
CA TYR A 15 13.85 -20.13 1.10
C TYR A 15 15.22 -19.67 0.61
N ILE A 16 15.27 -19.15 -0.61
CA ILE A 16 16.49 -18.67 -1.25
C ILE A 16 16.35 -17.14 -1.41
N PRO A 17 16.90 -16.33 -0.50
CA PRO A 17 16.86 -14.89 -0.66
C PRO A 17 17.73 -14.48 -1.84
N TRP A 18 17.20 -13.61 -2.68
CA TRP A 18 17.92 -13.09 -3.83
C TRP A 18 17.66 -11.59 -4.00
N VAL A 19 18.75 -10.86 -4.19
CA VAL A 19 18.77 -9.45 -4.57
C VAL A 19 19.65 -9.33 -5.80
N GLU A 20 19.16 -8.64 -6.82
CA GLU A 20 19.98 -8.28 -7.98
C GLU A 20 21.07 -7.31 -7.51
N THR A 21 22.33 -7.75 -7.63
CA THR A 21 23.52 -6.97 -7.32
C THR A 21 24.44 -7.02 -8.55
N PRO A 22 25.45 -6.14 -8.66
CA PRO A 22 26.45 -6.23 -9.72
C PRO A 22 27.17 -7.59 -9.79
N LEU A 23 27.15 -8.38 -8.71
CA LEU A 23 27.74 -9.71 -8.60
C LEU A 23 26.75 -10.86 -8.89
N SER A 24 25.43 -10.57 -8.96
CA SER A 24 24.37 -11.59 -9.01
C SER A 24 24.19 -12.27 -10.37
N GLY A 25 24.98 -11.92 -11.39
CA GLY A 25 24.92 -12.51 -12.73
C GLY A 25 23.89 -11.86 -13.68
N ILE A 26 23.59 -12.54 -14.80
CA ILE A 26 22.77 -12.04 -15.92
C ILE A 26 21.29 -11.95 -15.51
N LYS A 27 20.57 -10.93 -16.03
CA LYS A 27 19.11 -10.80 -15.95
C LYS A 27 18.40 -12.10 -16.37
N GLY A 28 17.24 -12.39 -15.76
CA GLY A 28 16.42 -13.56 -16.11
C GLY A 28 16.67 -14.79 -15.23
N ILE A 29 17.10 -14.61 -13.99
CA ILE A 29 17.38 -15.74 -13.08
C ILE A 29 16.17 -16.67 -12.90
N LEU A 30 14.96 -16.12 -12.85
CA LEU A 30 13.72 -16.89 -12.77
C LEU A 30 13.54 -17.81 -13.99
N HIS A 31 13.98 -17.40 -15.18
CA HIS A 31 13.95 -18.23 -16.38
C HIS A 31 14.81 -19.48 -16.18
N ASN A 32 16.07 -19.32 -15.75
CA ASN A 32 16.99 -20.44 -15.48
C ASN A 32 16.44 -21.36 -14.37
N LEU A 33 15.98 -20.77 -13.27
CA LEU A 33 15.37 -21.53 -12.15
C LEU A 33 14.16 -22.33 -12.61
N SER A 34 13.37 -21.79 -13.55
CA SER A 34 12.18 -22.45 -14.07
C SER A 34 12.47 -23.65 -14.96
N GLU A 35 13.68 -23.81 -15.50
CA GLU A 35 13.99 -24.93 -16.41
C GLU A 35 13.79 -26.29 -15.76
N GLU A 36 14.06 -26.42 -14.46
CA GLU A 36 13.86 -27.66 -13.69
C GLU A 36 12.53 -27.70 -12.93
N ALA A 37 11.76 -26.62 -12.98
CA ALA A 37 10.47 -26.54 -12.31
C ALA A 37 9.38 -27.22 -13.14
N VAL A 38 8.41 -27.84 -12.46
CA VAL A 38 7.17 -28.31 -13.11
C VAL A 38 6.24 -27.12 -13.42
N MET A 39 6.24 -26.12 -12.53
CA MET A 39 5.38 -24.93 -12.58
C MET A 39 6.04 -23.82 -11.74
N VAL A 40 5.73 -22.57 -12.07
CA VAL A 40 6.04 -21.39 -11.24
C VAL A 40 4.73 -20.84 -10.67
N ILE A 41 4.71 -20.59 -9.36
CA ILE A 41 3.61 -19.90 -8.68
C ILE A 41 4.12 -18.53 -8.22
N THR A 42 3.35 -17.47 -8.45
CA THR A 42 3.69 -16.09 -8.09
C THR A 42 2.48 -15.34 -7.58
N ASP A 43 2.68 -14.21 -6.90
CA ASP A 43 1.60 -13.31 -6.51
C ASP A 43 1.00 -12.59 -7.75
N ASP A 44 -0.33 -12.46 -7.79
CA ASP A 44 -1.06 -11.66 -8.78
C ASP A 44 -1.27 -10.24 -8.25
N TYR A 45 -0.34 -9.32 -8.48
CA TYR A 45 -0.42 -7.94 -8.01
C TYR A 45 -0.70 -6.99 -9.20
N PRO A 46 -1.72 -6.10 -9.13
CA PRO A 46 -2.30 -5.48 -10.32
C PRO A 46 -1.56 -4.23 -10.84
N THR A 47 -0.42 -3.86 -10.26
CA THR A 47 0.28 -2.62 -10.65
C THR A 47 1.80 -2.69 -10.45
N TYR A 48 2.47 -1.62 -10.88
CA TYR A 48 3.89 -1.35 -10.69
C TYR A 48 4.79 -2.51 -11.17
N PHE A 49 5.95 -2.68 -10.52
CA PHE A 49 6.95 -3.68 -10.87
C PHE A 49 6.45 -5.13 -10.75
N PRO A 50 5.70 -5.55 -9.72
CA PRO A 50 5.17 -6.91 -9.64
C PRO A 50 4.38 -7.34 -10.89
N LEU A 51 3.47 -6.49 -11.39
CA LEU A 51 2.74 -6.77 -12.63
C LEU A 51 3.68 -6.96 -13.82
N LYS A 52 4.66 -6.05 -13.98
CA LYS A 52 5.66 -6.12 -15.05
C LYS A 52 6.51 -7.40 -14.94
N ALA A 53 6.93 -7.77 -13.72
CA ALA A 53 7.73 -8.96 -13.47
C ALA A 53 6.99 -10.23 -13.88
N VAL A 54 5.69 -10.35 -13.55
CA VAL A 54 4.85 -11.48 -13.97
C VAL A 54 4.68 -11.52 -15.49
N GLN A 55 4.46 -10.36 -16.14
CA GLN A 55 4.36 -10.28 -17.61
C GLN A 55 5.68 -10.62 -18.31
N TYR A 56 6.82 -10.20 -17.78
CA TYR A 56 8.12 -10.59 -18.32
C TYR A 56 8.37 -12.07 -18.12
N ALA A 57 8.09 -12.59 -16.92
CA ALA A 57 8.21 -14.01 -16.60
C ALA A 57 7.35 -14.87 -17.53
N SER A 58 6.10 -14.47 -17.82
CA SER A 58 5.20 -15.22 -18.71
C SER A 58 5.71 -15.31 -20.15
N ASN A 59 6.51 -14.34 -20.58
CA ASN A 59 7.12 -14.34 -21.91
C ASN A 59 8.48 -15.06 -21.93
N SER A 60 9.21 -15.06 -20.81
CA SER A 60 10.55 -15.66 -20.75
C SER A 60 10.54 -17.13 -20.34
N CYS A 61 9.67 -17.56 -19.42
CA CYS A 61 9.74 -18.91 -18.85
C CYS A 61 9.03 -19.94 -19.73
N ASN A 62 9.69 -21.09 -19.96
CA ASN A 62 9.14 -22.21 -20.73
C ASN A 62 8.24 -23.15 -19.90
N ARG A 63 7.79 -22.71 -18.72
CA ARG A 63 6.94 -23.47 -17.80
C ARG A 63 5.61 -22.75 -17.59
N ARG A 64 4.60 -23.51 -17.18
CA ARG A 64 3.32 -22.92 -16.76
C ARG A 64 3.57 -22.03 -15.55
N ILE A 65 3.14 -20.78 -15.66
CA ILE A 65 3.13 -19.80 -14.57
C ILE A 65 1.69 -19.62 -14.11
N VAL A 66 1.46 -19.68 -12.80
CA VAL A 66 0.16 -19.41 -12.18
C VAL A 66 0.33 -18.25 -11.21
N ALA A 67 -0.30 -17.13 -11.53
CA ALA A 67 -0.41 -15.99 -10.62
C ALA A 67 -1.61 -16.22 -9.67
N VAL A 68 -1.40 -16.03 -8.38
CA VAL A 68 -2.41 -16.25 -7.33
C VAL A 68 -2.61 -14.95 -6.57
N ASP A 69 -3.86 -14.51 -6.44
CA ASP A 69 -4.19 -13.33 -5.67
C ASP A 69 -4.05 -13.60 -4.16
N SER A 70 -3.10 -12.90 -3.55
CA SER A 70 -2.81 -12.94 -2.11
C SER A 70 -2.97 -11.55 -1.46
N ASN A 71 -3.58 -10.59 -2.16
CA ASN A 71 -3.54 -9.18 -1.80
C ASN A 71 -4.55 -8.76 -0.74
N GLY A 72 -5.73 -9.42 -0.71
CA GLY A 72 -6.90 -8.99 0.04
C GLY A 72 -7.74 -10.15 0.57
N VAL A 73 -8.91 -9.84 1.14
CA VAL A 73 -9.89 -10.86 1.56
C VAL A 73 -10.82 -11.30 0.44
N PHE A 74 -10.96 -10.51 -0.62
CA PHE A 74 -11.66 -10.90 -1.84
C PHE A 74 -10.66 -11.12 -2.98
N PRO A 75 -10.80 -12.19 -3.77
CA PRO A 75 -10.11 -12.28 -5.04
C PRO A 75 -10.53 -11.12 -5.97
N MET A 76 -9.59 -10.39 -6.53
CA MET A 76 -9.82 -9.22 -7.40
C MET A 76 -10.74 -9.56 -8.59
N SER A 77 -10.64 -10.80 -9.07
CA SER A 77 -11.44 -11.37 -10.17
C SER A 77 -12.92 -11.57 -9.86
N TRP A 78 -13.35 -11.47 -8.60
CA TRP A 78 -14.78 -11.61 -8.21
C TRP A 78 -15.66 -10.44 -8.63
N THR A 79 -15.04 -9.34 -9.05
CA THR A 79 -15.74 -8.16 -9.55
C THR A 79 -15.66 -8.12 -11.07
N ASP A 80 -16.75 -7.79 -11.75
CA ASP A 80 -16.78 -7.72 -13.22
C ASP A 80 -16.32 -6.35 -13.77
N ARG A 81 -16.10 -5.37 -12.88
CA ARG A 81 -15.70 -4.00 -13.24
C ARG A 81 -15.13 -3.23 -12.05
N ALA A 82 -14.46 -2.12 -12.36
CA ALA A 82 -14.11 -1.10 -11.37
C ALA A 82 -15.38 -0.45 -10.78
N TYR A 83 -15.44 -0.34 -9.45
CA TYR A 83 -16.54 0.34 -8.77
C TYR A 83 -16.28 1.85 -8.71
N PRO A 84 -17.24 2.69 -9.12
CA PRO A 84 -17.04 4.14 -9.14
C PRO A 84 -17.09 4.74 -7.73
N THR A 85 -17.72 4.07 -6.76
CA THR A 85 -17.91 4.60 -5.41
C THR A 85 -17.73 3.54 -4.33
N ALA A 86 -17.24 3.96 -3.16
CA ALA A 86 -17.13 3.08 -2.00
C ALA A 86 -18.49 2.55 -1.52
N HIS A 87 -19.59 3.28 -1.71
CA HIS A 87 -20.93 2.77 -1.38
C HIS A 87 -21.30 1.57 -2.28
N GLY A 88 -21.03 1.66 -3.59
CA GLY A 88 -21.24 0.55 -4.52
C GLY A 88 -20.38 -0.66 -4.15
N PHE A 89 -19.09 -0.44 -3.84
CA PHE A 89 -18.18 -1.52 -3.46
C PHE A 89 -18.56 -2.14 -2.10
N ARG A 90 -19.01 -1.36 -1.10
CA ARG A 90 -19.56 -1.92 0.16
C ARG A 90 -20.72 -2.89 -0.08
N ARG A 91 -21.58 -2.63 -1.07
CA ARG A 91 -22.67 -3.56 -1.37
C ARG A 91 -22.14 -4.90 -1.87
N PHE A 92 -21.07 -4.89 -2.66
CA PHE A 92 -20.35 -6.10 -3.07
C PHE A 92 -19.74 -6.81 -1.84
N VAL A 93 -18.99 -6.09 -1.01
CA VAL A 93 -18.41 -6.61 0.24
C VAL A 93 -19.49 -7.27 1.09
N HIS A 94 -20.57 -6.55 1.41
CA HIS A 94 -21.66 -7.06 2.27
C HIS A 94 -22.41 -8.25 1.65
N GLN A 95 -22.39 -8.40 0.33
CA GLN A 95 -23.03 -9.52 -0.35
C GLN A 95 -22.15 -10.77 -0.37
N ARG A 96 -20.84 -10.58 -0.45
CA ARG A 96 -19.88 -11.66 -0.74
C ARG A 96 -18.98 -12.03 0.43
N PHE A 97 -18.95 -11.25 1.51
CA PHE A 97 -17.97 -11.42 2.58
C PHE A 97 -18.03 -12.81 3.23
N VAL A 98 -19.22 -13.33 3.52
CA VAL A 98 -19.36 -14.67 4.11
C VAL A 98 -18.83 -15.75 3.18
N GLU A 99 -19.12 -15.64 1.88
CA GLU A 99 -18.63 -16.54 0.83
C GLU A 99 -17.10 -16.43 0.65
N CYS A 100 -16.52 -15.22 0.70
CA CYS A 100 -15.09 -15.03 0.48
C CYS A 100 -14.23 -15.67 1.58
N MET A 101 -14.77 -15.86 2.79
CA MET A 101 -14.05 -16.53 3.87
C MET A 101 -13.66 -17.96 3.51
N GLU A 102 -14.39 -18.63 2.62
CA GLU A 102 -14.05 -19.98 2.12
C GLU A 102 -12.79 -19.99 1.24
N THR A 103 -12.41 -18.83 0.70
CA THR A 103 -11.21 -18.67 -0.13
C THR A 103 -9.96 -18.32 0.67
N TRP A 104 -10.10 -18.06 1.97
CA TRP A 104 -8.98 -17.62 2.80
C TRP A 104 -7.92 -18.71 2.97
N PRO A 105 -6.63 -18.38 2.80
CA PRO A 105 -5.57 -19.37 2.88
C PRO A 105 -5.42 -19.90 4.31
N LYS A 106 -5.00 -21.16 4.43
CA LYS A 106 -4.55 -21.71 5.72
C LYS A 106 -3.29 -20.97 6.18
N PHE A 107 -3.18 -20.78 7.49
CA PHE A 107 -1.98 -20.18 8.07
C PHE A 107 -0.71 -21.00 7.77
N ASN A 108 -0.80 -22.33 7.90
CA ASN A 108 0.21 -23.26 7.41
C ASN A 108 -0.40 -24.14 6.29
N PRO A 109 0.00 -23.95 5.03
CA PRO A 109 -0.53 -24.75 3.92
C PRO A 109 0.14 -26.12 3.77
N ILE A 110 1.29 -26.37 4.43
CA ILE A 110 2.01 -27.63 4.31
C ILE A 110 1.27 -28.73 5.10
N PRO A 111 0.89 -29.86 4.48
CA PRO A 111 0.23 -30.95 5.20
C PRO A 111 1.12 -31.52 6.31
N GLU A 112 0.50 -31.95 7.40
CA GLU A 112 1.23 -32.55 8.53
C GLU A 112 1.95 -33.83 8.10
N GLY A 113 3.24 -33.95 8.45
CA GLY A 113 4.08 -35.09 8.10
C GLY A 113 4.76 -35.01 6.73
N GLU A 114 4.37 -34.06 5.88
CA GLU A 114 5.05 -33.84 4.60
C GLU A 114 6.36 -33.09 4.80
N ASP A 115 7.32 -33.35 3.91
CA ASP A 115 8.59 -32.66 3.84
C ASP A 115 8.81 -32.17 2.41
N VAL A 116 8.62 -30.87 2.22
CA VAL A 116 8.82 -30.20 0.92
C VAL A 116 10.20 -29.55 0.83
N TRP A 117 11.13 -29.93 1.70
CA TRP A 117 12.47 -29.39 1.73
C TRP A 117 13.25 -29.83 0.48
N LEU A 118 13.74 -28.84 -0.28
CA LEU A 118 14.75 -29.10 -1.30
C LEU A 118 16.04 -29.50 -0.58
N SER A 119 16.61 -30.68 -0.84
CA SER A 119 17.83 -31.13 -0.15
C SER A 119 19.04 -30.22 -0.47
N ASP A 120 20.05 -30.24 0.41
CA ASP A 120 21.27 -29.46 0.19
C ASP A 120 22.01 -29.94 -1.06
N GLU A 121 22.10 -31.25 -1.27
CA GLU A 121 22.77 -31.82 -2.44
C GLU A 121 22.09 -31.42 -3.75
N LEU A 122 20.74 -31.45 -3.80
CA LEU A 122 20.01 -31.04 -4.99
C LEU A 122 20.14 -29.53 -5.21
N PHE A 123 20.08 -28.73 -4.15
CA PHE A 123 20.26 -27.28 -4.28
C PHE A 123 21.66 -26.90 -4.76
N GLU A 124 22.71 -27.57 -4.29
CA GLU A 124 24.09 -27.36 -4.74
C GLU A 124 24.24 -27.70 -6.23
N GLN A 125 23.74 -28.87 -6.66
CA GLN A 125 23.73 -29.29 -8.06
C GLN A 125 23.04 -28.27 -8.97
N LEU A 126 21.87 -27.78 -8.54
CA LEU A 126 21.10 -26.79 -9.27
C LEU A 126 21.82 -25.42 -9.29
N SER A 127 22.40 -25.00 -8.17
CA SER A 127 23.13 -23.74 -8.07
C SER A 127 24.33 -23.68 -9.01
N GLU A 128 25.10 -24.78 -9.09
CA GLU A 128 26.20 -24.93 -10.06
C GLU A 128 25.69 -24.86 -11.51
N LYS A 129 24.64 -25.61 -11.83
CA LYS A 129 24.04 -25.63 -13.17
C LYS A 129 23.58 -24.25 -13.63
N TRP A 130 22.94 -23.50 -12.74
CA TRP A 130 22.41 -22.18 -13.04
C TRP A 130 23.44 -21.05 -12.96
N GLN A 131 24.68 -21.35 -12.56
CA GLN A 131 25.69 -20.36 -12.18
C GLN A 131 25.12 -19.34 -11.16
N PHE A 132 24.26 -19.85 -10.29
CA PHE A 132 23.48 -19.07 -9.35
C PHE A 132 24.28 -18.90 -8.05
N HIS A 133 24.44 -17.64 -7.63
CA HIS A 133 25.05 -17.31 -6.35
C HIS A 133 24.00 -16.68 -5.44
N VAL A 134 23.74 -17.31 -4.29
CA VAL A 134 22.85 -16.75 -3.27
C VAL A 134 23.42 -15.41 -2.82
N THR A 135 22.54 -14.43 -2.59
CA THR A 135 22.97 -13.15 -2.02
C THR A 135 23.63 -13.39 -0.66
N PRO A 136 24.85 -12.91 -0.41
CA PRO A 136 25.57 -13.19 0.84
C PRO A 136 24.74 -12.83 2.07
N PHE A 137 24.58 -13.78 2.99
CA PHE A 137 23.78 -13.56 4.21
C PHE A 137 24.30 -12.42 5.07
N GLU A 138 25.62 -12.26 5.13
CA GLU A 138 26.24 -11.12 5.81
C GLU A 138 25.81 -9.79 5.18
N TRP A 139 25.78 -9.70 3.85
CA TRP A 139 25.33 -8.49 3.16
C TRP A 139 23.85 -8.22 3.43
N LEU A 140 22.99 -9.25 3.33
CA LEU A 140 21.56 -9.14 3.66
C LEU A 140 21.34 -8.67 5.10
N TRP A 141 22.14 -9.16 6.04
CA TRP A 141 22.10 -8.72 7.43
C TRP A 141 22.52 -7.26 7.55
N ARG A 142 23.67 -6.86 7.01
CA ARG A 142 24.17 -5.48 7.07
C ARG A 142 23.19 -4.48 6.47
N VAL A 143 22.58 -4.78 5.32
CA VAL A 143 21.57 -3.92 4.68
C VAL A 143 20.35 -3.70 5.58
N GLY A 144 20.01 -4.68 6.42
CA GLY A 144 18.92 -4.55 7.39
C GLY A 144 19.25 -3.72 8.64
N GLU A 145 20.52 -3.34 8.83
CA GLU A 145 20.97 -2.57 9.99
C GLU A 145 20.84 -1.05 9.78
N VAL A 146 20.49 -0.35 10.86
CA VAL A 146 20.39 1.12 10.83
C VAL A 146 21.79 1.75 10.91
N GLY A 147 21.98 2.89 10.25
CA GLY A 147 23.21 3.69 10.37
C GLY A 147 24.21 3.44 9.25
N SER A 148 25.51 3.56 9.56
CA SER A 148 26.58 3.48 8.55
C SER A 148 26.73 2.09 7.95
N SER A 149 26.55 1.02 8.73
CA SER A 149 26.67 -0.36 8.27
C SER A 149 25.70 -0.66 7.11
N GLY A 150 24.42 -0.34 7.28
CA GLY A 150 23.42 -0.52 6.23
C GLY A 150 23.65 0.38 5.02
N ARG A 151 24.03 1.65 5.23
CA ARG A 151 24.35 2.55 4.12
C ARG A 151 25.56 2.09 3.30
N GLU A 152 26.61 1.61 3.96
CA GLU A 152 27.79 1.10 3.29
C GLU A 152 27.47 -0.17 2.51
N ALA A 153 26.70 -1.09 3.09
CA ALA A 153 26.26 -2.30 2.37
C ALA A 153 25.36 -1.96 1.18
N LEU A 154 24.43 -1.01 1.31
CA LEU A 154 23.56 -0.56 0.22
C LEU A 154 24.32 0.21 -0.87
N SER A 155 25.49 0.81 -0.58
CA SER A 155 26.27 1.55 -1.58
C SER A 155 26.71 0.69 -2.78
N THR A 156 26.63 -0.64 -2.67
CA THR A 156 26.96 -1.58 -3.74
C THR A 156 25.85 -1.74 -4.79
N ILE A 157 24.64 -1.21 -4.54
CA ILE A 157 23.51 -1.28 -5.47
C ILE A 157 23.20 0.11 -6.06
N ASP A 158 22.84 0.10 -7.34
CA ASP A 158 22.52 1.31 -8.12
C ASP A 158 21.08 1.75 -7.86
N ILE A 159 20.89 2.52 -6.79
CA ILE A 159 19.61 3.09 -6.36
C ILE A 159 19.79 4.58 -6.02
N ASP A 160 18.68 5.29 -5.85
CA ASP A 160 18.72 6.68 -5.38
C ASP A 160 19.10 6.75 -3.89
N HIS A 161 20.38 6.97 -3.63
CA HIS A 161 20.95 7.12 -2.28
C HIS A 161 20.59 8.45 -1.59
N THR A 162 19.88 9.36 -2.27
CA THR A 162 19.39 10.61 -1.67
C THR A 162 18.16 10.40 -0.80
N VAL A 163 17.46 9.26 -0.96
CA VAL A 163 16.32 8.87 -0.12
C VAL A 163 16.84 8.10 1.11
N PRO A 164 16.74 8.66 2.33
CA PRO A 164 17.24 8.00 3.52
C PRO A 164 16.32 6.85 3.96
N ALA A 165 16.90 5.83 4.60
CA ALA A 165 16.12 4.83 5.32
C ALA A 165 15.36 5.46 6.49
N VAL A 166 14.13 4.99 6.75
CA VAL A 166 13.29 5.44 7.87
C VAL A 166 13.68 4.68 9.16
N PRO A 167 14.39 5.30 10.12
CA PRO A 167 15.05 4.55 11.19
C PRO A 167 14.10 3.82 12.15
N HIS A 168 12.87 4.34 12.30
CA HIS A 168 11.87 3.80 13.23
C HIS A 168 10.90 2.81 12.56
N ALA A 169 10.99 2.60 11.24
CA ALA A 169 10.12 1.71 10.49
C ALA A 169 10.85 0.42 10.06
N ARG A 170 11.24 -0.40 11.04
CA ARG A 170 11.88 -1.70 10.75
C ARG A 170 10.91 -2.63 10.01
N GLY A 171 11.31 -3.14 8.85
CA GLY A 171 10.55 -4.17 8.12
C GLY A 171 10.45 -5.49 8.89
N GLY A 172 9.77 -6.47 8.29
CA GLY A 172 9.64 -7.82 8.86
C GLY A 172 8.29 -8.10 9.53
N ARG A 173 8.00 -9.39 9.65
CA ARG A 173 6.78 -9.95 10.24
C ARG A 173 6.75 -9.73 11.75
N SER A 174 7.86 -9.89 12.45
CA SER A 174 7.89 -9.65 13.90
C SER A 174 7.49 -8.21 14.26
N THR A 175 7.93 -7.23 13.46
CA THR A 175 7.54 -5.83 13.64
C THR A 175 6.06 -5.61 13.35
N SER A 176 5.54 -6.17 12.24
CA SER A 176 4.12 -6.01 11.87
C SER A 176 3.18 -6.58 12.92
N ILE A 177 3.50 -7.76 13.48
CA ILE A 177 2.70 -8.40 14.54
C ILE A 177 2.68 -7.56 15.81
N ARG A 178 3.83 -7.04 16.24
CA ARG A 178 3.90 -6.13 17.40
C ARG A 178 3.06 -4.87 17.18
N MET A 179 3.10 -4.30 15.98
CA MET A 179 2.30 -3.12 15.65
C MET A 179 0.80 -3.41 15.59
N LEU A 180 0.42 -4.59 15.09
CA LEU A 180 -0.96 -5.04 15.12
C LEU A 180 -1.45 -5.18 16.57
N GLN A 181 -0.69 -5.87 17.43
CA GLN A 181 -1.05 -6.03 18.84
C GLN A 181 -1.22 -4.67 19.54
N GLU A 182 -0.28 -3.76 19.35
CA GLU A 182 -0.36 -2.40 19.89
C GLU A 182 -1.62 -1.67 19.40
N PHE A 183 -1.96 -1.80 18.12
CA PHE A 183 -3.16 -1.20 17.57
C PHE A 183 -4.43 -1.80 18.19
N LEU A 184 -4.55 -3.13 18.22
CA LEU A 184 -5.74 -3.83 18.72
C LEU A 184 -5.95 -3.55 20.21
N SER A 185 -4.89 -3.56 21.02
CA SER A 185 -4.98 -3.37 22.46
C SER A 185 -5.20 -1.91 22.88
N ASN A 186 -4.56 -0.94 22.19
CA ASN A 186 -4.47 0.43 22.71
C ASN A 186 -5.12 1.51 21.82
N ARG A 187 -5.54 1.18 20.59
CA ARG A 187 -6.01 2.21 19.64
C ARG A 187 -7.33 1.85 18.95
N LEU A 188 -7.62 0.57 18.72
CA LEU A 188 -8.81 0.15 17.97
C LEU A 188 -10.10 0.66 18.62
N TYR A 189 -10.25 0.62 19.94
CA TYR A 189 -11.48 1.04 20.62
C TYR A 189 -11.87 2.51 20.38
N ARG A 190 -10.89 3.39 20.14
CA ARG A 190 -11.08 4.82 19.86
C ARG A 190 -10.85 5.18 18.39
N TYR A 191 -10.74 4.19 17.50
CA TYR A 191 -10.42 4.40 16.09
C TYR A 191 -11.43 5.31 15.38
N ALA A 192 -12.73 5.14 15.62
CA ALA A 192 -13.75 5.93 14.92
C ALA A 192 -13.64 7.44 15.22
N GLU A 193 -13.34 7.77 16.47
CA GLU A 193 -13.25 9.13 17.00
C GLU A 193 -11.89 9.76 16.67
N ASP A 194 -10.80 9.01 16.88
CA ASP A 194 -9.47 9.59 16.97
C ASP A 194 -8.56 9.31 15.77
N ARG A 195 -8.98 8.54 14.76
CA ARG A 195 -8.14 8.29 13.57
C ARG A 195 -7.73 9.55 12.80
N ASN A 196 -8.49 10.64 12.95
CA ASN A 196 -8.22 11.92 12.30
C ASN A 196 -7.49 12.91 13.21
N THR A 197 -7.27 12.62 14.49
CA THR A 197 -6.50 13.52 15.36
C THR A 197 -5.05 13.52 14.89
N VAL A 198 -4.42 14.71 14.90
CA VAL A 198 -3.01 14.82 14.54
C VAL A 198 -2.13 14.52 15.76
N SER A 199 -2.57 14.90 16.96
CA SER A 199 -1.96 14.46 18.22
C SER A 199 -2.49 13.08 18.62
N ALA A 200 -1.59 12.11 18.76
CA ALA A 200 -1.89 10.72 19.15
C ALA A 200 -3.00 10.02 18.31
N PRO A 201 -2.85 9.96 16.96
CA PRO A 201 -3.83 9.32 16.08
C PRO A 201 -4.09 7.87 16.49
N ALA A 202 -5.35 7.46 16.46
CA ALA A 202 -5.74 6.08 16.75
C ALA A 202 -5.55 5.13 15.55
N THR A 203 -4.69 5.44 14.59
CA THR A 203 -4.49 4.62 13.39
C THR A 203 -3.67 3.35 13.65
N SER A 204 -3.81 2.33 12.80
CA SER A 204 -3.00 1.11 12.93
C SER A 204 -1.52 1.36 12.69
N GLY A 205 -1.19 2.23 11.72
CA GLY A 205 0.18 2.44 11.25
C GLY A 205 0.72 1.27 10.43
N LEU A 206 -0.12 0.33 10.02
CA LEU A 206 0.31 -0.92 9.37
C LEU A 206 0.57 -0.80 7.86
N SER A 207 0.31 0.34 7.21
CA SER A 207 0.37 0.45 5.75
C SER A 207 1.73 0.07 5.15
N PRO A 208 2.90 0.42 5.72
CA PRO A 208 4.19 -0.06 5.20
C PRO A 208 4.32 -1.59 5.21
N TRP A 209 3.86 -2.25 6.28
CA TRP A 209 3.94 -3.70 6.42
C TRP A 209 2.91 -4.44 5.57
N LEU A 210 1.73 -3.84 5.37
CA LEU A 210 0.72 -4.34 4.43
C LEU A 210 1.20 -4.25 2.99
N HIS A 211 1.85 -3.13 2.62
CA HIS A 211 2.37 -2.91 1.27
C HIS A 211 3.41 -3.97 0.88
N PHE A 212 4.37 -4.27 1.77
CA PHE A 212 5.41 -5.27 1.53
C PHE A 212 5.01 -6.71 1.89
N GLY A 213 3.75 -6.98 2.23
CA GLY A 213 3.28 -8.32 2.57
C GLY A 213 3.88 -8.93 3.85
N HIS A 214 4.38 -8.10 4.78
CA HIS A 214 4.88 -8.58 6.08
C HIS A 214 3.75 -9.07 7.01
N ILE A 215 2.50 -8.71 6.73
CA ILE A 215 1.30 -9.20 7.41
C ILE A 215 0.14 -9.27 6.42
N SER A 216 -0.68 -10.31 6.55
CA SER A 216 -1.86 -10.49 5.70
C SER A 216 -3.06 -9.68 6.23
N THR A 217 -3.86 -9.11 5.32
CA THR A 217 -5.15 -8.52 5.69
C THR A 217 -6.13 -9.58 6.21
N VAL A 218 -6.08 -10.79 5.67
CA VAL A 218 -6.88 -11.94 6.14
C VAL A 218 -6.55 -12.22 7.61
N GLU A 219 -5.26 -12.28 7.96
CA GLU A 219 -4.81 -12.51 9.35
C GLU A 219 -5.34 -11.43 10.30
N ILE A 220 -5.25 -10.15 9.92
CA ILE A 220 -5.75 -9.03 10.73
C ILE A 220 -7.27 -9.14 10.93
N ILE A 221 -8.01 -9.39 9.85
CA ILE A 221 -9.47 -9.44 9.89
C ILE A 221 -9.93 -10.67 10.69
N GLN A 222 -9.33 -11.84 10.48
CA GLN A 222 -9.58 -13.03 11.28
C GLN A 222 -9.38 -12.76 12.77
N ASN A 223 -8.27 -12.12 13.15
CA ASN A 223 -8.00 -11.79 14.55
C ASN A 223 -9.08 -10.86 15.15
N ILE A 224 -9.51 -9.85 14.39
CA ILE A 224 -10.58 -8.94 14.81
C ILE A 224 -11.90 -9.70 14.98
N LEU A 225 -12.31 -10.47 13.98
CA LEU A 225 -13.59 -11.21 14.01
C LEU A 225 -13.61 -12.22 15.16
N GLN A 226 -12.53 -12.97 15.37
CA GLN A 226 -12.41 -13.94 16.46
C GLN A 226 -12.43 -13.28 17.84
N THR A 227 -11.67 -12.19 18.02
CA THR A 227 -11.61 -11.46 19.31
C THR A 227 -12.95 -10.82 19.67
N ASN A 228 -13.76 -10.48 18.67
CA ASN A 228 -15.10 -9.93 18.86
C ASN A 228 -16.21 -11.00 18.83
N SER A 229 -15.86 -12.30 18.78
CA SER A 229 -16.80 -13.42 18.66
C SER A 229 -17.84 -13.20 17.55
N TRP A 230 -17.39 -12.63 16.42
CA TRP A 230 -18.27 -12.28 15.32
C TRP A 230 -18.80 -13.54 14.62
N ASP A 231 -20.10 -13.56 14.39
CA ASP A 231 -20.81 -14.64 13.72
C ASP A 231 -21.60 -14.07 12.53
N PRO A 232 -21.45 -14.63 11.32
CA PRO A 232 -22.26 -14.27 10.14
C PRO A 232 -23.78 -14.24 10.40
N GLU A 233 -24.32 -15.04 11.32
CA GLU A 233 -25.73 -15.04 11.68
C GLU A 233 -26.20 -13.72 12.33
N THR A 234 -25.26 -12.91 12.84
CA THR A 234 -25.56 -11.61 13.47
C THR A 234 -25.71 -10.45 12.47
N ILE A 235 -25.47 -10.70 11.17
CA ILE A 235 -25.50 -9.68 10.12
C ILE A 235 -26.91 -9.07 9.96
N GLN A 236 -26.98 -7.74 9.96
CA GLN A 236 -28.22 -7.01 9.69
C GLN A 236 -28.38 -6.68 8.20
N MET A 237 -29.26 -7.45 7.52
CA MET A 237 -29.57 -7.28 6.09
C MET A 237 -30.08 -5.90 5.63
N PRO A 238 -30.82 -5.07 6.40
CA PRO A 238 -31.31 -3.78 5.90
C PRO A 238 -30.22 -2.72 5.67
N ARG A 239 -28.96 -2.97 6.07
CA ARG A 239 -27.85 -2.00 6.04
C ARG A 239 -26.84 -2.23 4.90
N LYS A 240 -27.24 -2.87 3.80
CA LYS A 240 -26.35 -3.12 2.64
C LYS A 240 -25.80 -1.81 2.05
N GLY A 241 -24.48 -1.70 1.97
CA GLY A 241 -23.79 -0.50 1.49
C GLY A 241 -23.56 0.59 2.54
N ALA A 242 -24.12 0.44 3.75
CA ALA A 242 -23.88 1.37 4.85
C ALA A 242 -22.44 1.24 5.39
N ARG A 243 -21.92 2.33 5.95
CA ARG A 243 -20.57 2.36 6.55
C ARG A 243 -20.51 1.69 7.92
N GLU A 244 -21.66 1.56 8.56
CA GLU A 244 -21.79 1.05 9.92
C GLU A 244 -23.11 0.27 10.08
N GLY A 245 -23.10 -0.64 11.04
CA GLY A 245 -24.21 -1.44 11.49
C GLY A 245 -24.49 -2.71 10.69
N TRP A 246 -23.77 -2.98 9.60
CA TRP A 246 -23.92 -4.24 8.85
C TRP A 246 -23.18 -5.39 9.53
N TRP A 247 -21.97 -5.12 10.03
CA TRP A 247 -21.17 -6.10 10.77
C TRP A 247 -21.77 -6.44 12.13
N ASN A 248 -22.57 -5.53 12.69
CA ASN A 248 -23.11 -5.64 14.05
C ASN A 248 -22.00 -5.72 15.10
N LEU A 249 -20.98 -4.87 14.93
CA LEU A 249 -19.82 -4.74 15.80
C LEU A 249 -19.73 -3.31 16.36
N GLU A 250 -18.81 -3.12 17.31
CA GLU A 250 -18.50 -1.78 17.83
C GLU A 250 -18.12 -0.82 16.71
N ARG A 251 -18.56 0.44 16.83
CA ARG A 251 -18.41 1.47 15.79
C ARG A 251 -16.96 1.63 15.33
N SER A 252 -16.01 1.61 16.26
CA SER A 252 -14.59 1.73 15.93
C SER A 252 -14.05 0.52 15.17
N VAL A 253 -14.56 -0.68 15.44
CA VAL A 253 -14.23 -1.90 14.70
C VAL A 253 -14.78 -1.81 13.28
N GLU A 254 -16.06 -1.47 13.12
CA GLU A 254 -16.67 -1.30 11.79
C GLU A 254 -15.97 -0.21 10.97
N ALA A 255 -15.60 0.91 11.60
CA ALA A 255 -14.85 1.98 10.96
C ALA A 255 -13.46 1.52 10.47
N PHE A 256 -12.79 0.63 11.19
CA PHE A 256 -11.52 0.05 10.76
C PHE A 256 -11.69 -0.99 9.65
N LEU A 257 -12.66 -1.90 9.80
CA LEU A 257 -13.04 -2.88 8.77
C LEU A 257 -13.37 -2.19 7.44
N ASP A 258 -14.05 -1.04 7.51
CA ASP A 258 -14.33 -0.22 6.35
C ASP A 258 -13.05 0.28 5.64
N GLN A 259 -12.00 0.64 6.38
CA GLN A 259 -10.75 1.07 5.76
C GLN A 259 -9.95 -0.10 5.19
N ILE A 260 -9.75 -1.16 5.97
CA ILE A 260 -8.89 -2.28 5.57
C ILE A 260 -9.52 -3.21 4.53
N ILE A 261 -10.86 -3.28 4.46
CA ILE A 261 -11.59 -4.04 3.45
C ILE A 261 -12.05 -3.10 2.33
N THR A 262 -13.04 -2.23 2.60
CA THR A 262 -13.70 -1.47 1.54
C THR A 262 -12.74 -0.52 0.84
N TRP A 263 -12.08 0.39 1.56
CA TRP A 263 -11.25 1.42 0.91
C TRP A 263 -9.98 0.84 0.33
N ARG A 264 -9.34 -0.09 1.05
CA ARG A 264 -8.14 -0.76 0.55
C ARG A 264 -8.43 -1.52 -0.74
N GLU A 265 -9.44 -2.39 -0.72
CA GLU A 265 -9.73 -3.25 -1.87
C GLU A 265 -10.46 -2.53 -3.00
N LEU A 266 -11.09 -1.37 -2.74
CA LEU A 266 -11.52 -0.49 -3.81
C LEU A 266 -10.32 0.00 -4.66
N GLY A 267 -9.15 0.22 -4.03
CA GLY A 267 -7.92 0.54 -4.74
C GLY A 267 -7.46 -0.61 -5.64
N PHE A 268 -7.41 -1.83 -5.09
CA PHE A 268 -7.07 -3.05 -5.85
C PHE A 268 -8.08 -3.33 -6.97
N ASN A 269 -9.39 -3.21 -6.70
CA ASN A 269 -10.45 -3.33 -7.70
C ASN A 269 -10.26 -2.35 -8.86
N ASN A 270 -9.95 -1.08 -8.56
CA ASN A 270 -9.68 -0.09 -9.60
C ASN A 270 -8.42 -0.42 -10.40
N ALA A 271 -7.32 -0.81 -9.75
CA ALA A 271 -6.08 -1.17 -10.43
C ALA A 271 -6.22 -2.41 -11.33
N TYR A 272 -6.92 -3.44 -10.86
CA TYR A 272 -7.15 -4.68 -11.60
C TYR A 272 -7.98 -4.47 -12.86
N HIS A 273 -9.04 -3.66 -12.78
CA HIS A 273 -9.97 -3.42 -13.91
C HIS A 273 -9.54 -2.29 -14.84
N ASN A 274 -8.55 -1.49 -14.46
CA ASN A 274 -8.12 -0.33 -15.22
C ASN A 274 -6.60 -0.30 -15.37
N PRO A 275 -6.06 -0.72 -16.53
CA PRO A 275 -4.63 -0.66 -16.81
C PRO A 275 -4.03 0.75 -16.72
N ASP A 276 -4.83 1.79 -16.89
CA ASP A 276 -4.43 3.20 -16.79
C ASP A 276 -4.80 3.83 -15.43
N HIS A 277 -5.03 3.03 -14.38
CA HIS A 277 -5.46 3.51 -13.06
C HIS A 277 -4.52 4.54 -12.42
N ASP A 278 -3.26 4.52 -12.81
CA ASP A 278 -2.17 5.41 -12.38
C ASP A 278 -2.04 6.67 -13.25
N LYS A 279 -2.90 6.85 -14.27
CA LYS A 279 -2.89 8.01 -15.18
C LYS A 279 -4.06 8.96 -14.94
N TYR A 280 -3.86 10.25 -15.23
CA TYR A 280 -4.89 11.29 -15.13
C TYR A 280 -6.15 10.97 -15.94
N GLU A 281 -5.98 10.36 -17.11
CA GLU A 281 -7.05 10.07 -18.07
C GLU A 281 -8.13 9.14 -17.50
N SER A 282 -7.76 8.32 -16.52
CA SER A 282 -8.67 7.39 -15.84
C SER A 282 -9.60 8.06 -14.83
N LEU A 283 -9.51 9.37 -14.62
CA LEU A 283 -10.45 10.11 -13.80
C LEU A 283 -11.87 10.10 -14.39
N PRO A 284 -12.91 10.16 -13.54
CA PRO A 284 -14.28 10.34 -14.00
C PRO A 284 -14.44 11.59 -14.88
N ASN A 285 -15.29 11.50 -15.92
CA ASN A 285 -15.49 12.61 -16.86
C ASN A 285 -15.89 13.92 -16.17
N TRP A 286 -16.76 13.87 -15.16
CA TRP A 286 -17.18 15.09 -14.43
C TRP A 286 -16.00 15.81 -13.78
N ALA A 287 -15.01 15.06 -13.28
CA ALA A 287 -13.83 15.60 -12.62
C ALA A 287 -12.87 16.20 -13.65
N LYS A 288 -12.64 15.50 -14.77
CA LYS A 288 -11.84 16.02 -15.88
C LYS A 288 -12.43 17.31 -16.45
N THR A 289 -13.74 17.35 -16.69
CA THR A 289 -14.43 18.54 -17.21
C THR A 289 -14.23 19.74 -16.28
N THR A 290 -14.56 19.61 -15.00
CA THR A 290 -14.47 20.74 -14.07
C THR A 290 -13.02 21.20 -13.85
N LEU A 291 -12.06 20.28 -13.82
CA LEU A 291 -10.64 20.63 -13.69
C LEU A 291 -10.12 21.38 -14.94
N MET A 292 -10.59 21.01 -16.13
CA MET A 292 -10.20 21.67 -17.38
C MET A 292 -10.86 23.03 -17.55
N GLU A 293 -12.13 23.20 -17.13
CA GLU A 293 -12.81 24.50 -17.09
C GLU A 293 -12.05 25.52 -16.25
N HIS A 294 -11.36 25.07 -15.20
CA HIS A 294 -10.57 25.88 -14.26
C HIS A 294 -9.05 25.78 -14.46
N ALA A 295 -8.59 25.24 -15.60
CA ALA A 295 -7.16 25.06 -15.86
C ALA A 295 -6.42 26.39 -16.02
N SER A 296 -7.10 27.44 -16.50
CA SER A 296 -6.52 28.77 -16.76
C SER A 296 -6.68 29.75 -15.59
N ASP A 297 -7.26 29.30 -14.46
CA ASP A 297 -7.39 30.14 -13.28
C ASP A 297 -6.01 30.55 -12.73
N GLU A 298 -5.92 31.76 -12.17
CA GLU A 298 -4.69 32.28 -11.58
C GLU A 298 -4.25 31.45 -10.37
N ARG A 299 -2.94 31.16 -10.27
CA ARG A 299 -2.35 30.28 -9.26
C ARG A 299 -1.10 30.90 -8.66
N VAL A 300 -0.86 30.60 -7.38
CA VAL A 300 0.50 30.68 -6.83
C VAL A 300 1.31 29.55 -7.46
N GLN A 301 2.45 29.88 -8.05
CA GLN A 301 3.30 28.89 -8.72
C GLN A 301 4.50 28.51 -7.86
N TYR A 302 4.76 27.20 -7.80
CA TYR A 302 5.99 26.63 -7.29
C TYR A 302 6.64 25.79 -8.38
N THR A 303 7.96 25.63 -8.28
CA THR A 303 8.69 24.58 -9.00
C THR A 303 8.46 23.22 -8.32
N PHE A 304 8.73 22.14 -9.04
CA PHE A 304 8.68 20.81 -8.43
C PHE A 304 9.68 20.69 -7.27
N GLU A 305 10.86 21.30 -7.39
CA GLU A 305 11.90 21.30 -6.35
C GLU A 305 11.42 21.98 -5.08
N GLN A 306 10.73 23.14 -5.19
CA GLN A 306 10.15 23.83 -4.03
C GLN A 306 9.09 22.97 -3.33
N ILE A 307 8.24 22.28 -4.10
CA ILE A 307 7.27 21.33 -3.55
C ILE A 307 8.02 20.19 -2.86
N ARG A 308 8.96 19.52 -3.56
CA ARG A 308 9.73 18.40 -3.01
C ARG A 308 10.42 18.78 -1.70
N ASP A 309 11.06 19.94 -1.64
CA ASP A 309 11.90 20.37 -0.52
C ASP A 309 11.11 21.07 0.60
N ALA A 310 9.77 21.06 0.53
CA ALA A 310 8.89 21.69 1.51
C ALA A 310 9.14 23.21 1.66
N ASP A 311 9.39 23.88 0.54
CA ASP A 311 9.66 25.32 0.45
C ASP A 311 8.45 26.07 -0.14
N THR A 312 7.37 26.10 0.64
CA THR A 312 6.16 26.86 0.31
C THR A 312 5.82 27.86 1.42
N HIS A 313 4.92 28.80 1.14
CA HIS A 313 4.36 29.69 2.15
C HIS A 313 3.51 28.98 3.21
N ASP A 314 3.14 27.71 2.99
CA ASP A 314 2.19 26.99 3.84
C ASP A 314 2.90 26.03 4.81
N GLU A 315 3.10 26.49 6.04
CA GLU A 315 3.78 25.72 7.09
C GLU A 315 3.11 24.37 7.40
N ILE A 316 1.78 24.26 7.27
CA ILE A 316 1.06 22.99 7.53
C ILE A 316 1.37 21.99 6.42
N TRP A 317 1.43 22.47 5.18
CA TRP A 317 1.79 21.65 4.04
C TRP A 317 3.26 21.24 4.09
N ASN A 318 4.16 22.18 4.39
CA ASN A 318 5.60 21.91 4.51
C ASN A 318 5.87 20.86 5.59
N ALA A 319 5.19 20.95 6.74
CA ALA A 319 5.28 19.94 7.80
C ALA A 319 4.84 18.55 7.32
N ALA A 320 3.75 18.45 6.54
CA ALA A 320 3.30 17.19 5.96
C ALA A 320 4.29 16.61 4.94
N GLN A 321 4.89 17.46 4.09
CA GLN A 321 5.93 17.06 3.15
C GLN A 321 7.20 16.59 3.86
N ARG A 322 7.62 17.26 4.93
CA ARG A 322 8.76 16.83 5.75
C ARG A 322 8.48 15.52 6.49
N GLN A 323 7.24 15.31 6.94
CA GLN A 323 6.84 14.01 7.49
C GLN A 323 6.99 12.90 6.45
N LEU A 324 6.52 13.13 5.22
CA LEU A 324 6.68 12.16 4.13
C LEU A 324 8.14 11.78 3.92
N ILE A 325 9.03 12.77 3.82
CA ILE A 325 10.46 12.55 3.54
C ILE A 325 11.16 11.86 4.71
N ARG A 326 10.88 12.28 5.95
CA ARG A 326 11.57 11.81 7.15
C ARG A 326 11.07 10.45 7.62
N ASP A 327 9.76 10.26 7.61
CA ASP A 327 9.08 9.12 8.24
C ASP A 327 8.51 8.15 7.20
N GLY A 328 8.55 8.49 5.91
CA GLY A 328 8.05 7.64 4.84
C GLY A 328 6.53 7.42 4.87
N ILE A 329 5.80 8.24 5.62
CA ILE A 329 4.35 8.21 5.74
C ILE A 329 3.82 9.63 5.91
N ILE A 330 2.55 9.87 5.59
CA ILE A 330 1.84 11.11 5.93
C ILE A 330 0.59 10.74 6.70
N HIS A 331 0.26 11.51 7.74
CA HIS A 331 -1.04 11.41 8.41
C HIS A 331 -2.19 11.46 7.39
N ASN A 332 -3.16 10.54 7.47
CA ASN A 332 -4.17 10.37 6.42
C ASN A 332 -4.99 11.65 6.10
N TYR A 333 -5.37 12.45 7.11
CA TYR A 333 -6.07 13.70 6.87
C TYR A 333 -5.15 14.72 6.17
N LEU A 334 -3.89 14.78 6.59
CA LEU A 334 -2.89 15.67 6.00
C LEU A 334 -2.47 15.20 4.61
N ARG A 335 -2.51 13.90 4.28
CA ARG A 335 -2.28 13.37 2.92
C ARG A 335 -3.31 13.91 1.93
N MET A 336 -4.58 13.99 2.34
CA MET A 336 -5.63 14.62 1.53
C MET A 336 -5.40 16.11 1.35
N LEU A 337 -5.05 16.84 2.42
CA LEU A 337 -4.72 18.26 2.34
C LEU A 337 -3.50 18.49 1.44
N TRP A 338 -2.46 17.68 1.64
CA TRP A 338 -1.19 17.70 0.92
C TRP A 338 -1.41 17.65 -0.59
N GLY A 339 -2.19 16.67 -1.06
CA GLY A 339 -2.50 16.57 -2.49
C GLY A 339 -3.39 17.72 -2.98
N LYS A 340 -4.36 18.17 -2.17
CA LYS A 340 -5.24 19.28 -2.55
C LYS A 340 -4.46 20.59 -2.74
N ARG A 341 -3.42 20.83 -1.95
CA ARG A 341 -2.55 22.00 -2.12
C ARG A 341 -1.62 21.85 -3.32
N ILE A 342 -1.11 20.64 -3.62
CA ILE A 342 -0.38 20.40 -4.88
C ILE A 342 -1.28 20.72 -6.09
N LEU A 343 -2.55 20.27 -6.10
CA LEU A 343 -3.50 20.62 -7.16
C LEU A 343 -3.71 22.15 -7.31
N GLU A 344 -3.69 22.87 -6.18
CA GLU A 344 -3.84 24.33 -6.16
C GLU A 344 -2.66 25.07 -6.77
N TRP A 345 -1.44 24.52 -6.62
CA TRP A 345 -0.20 25.22 -6.97
C TRP A 345 0.46 24.72 -8.25
N ALA A 346 0.17 23.48 -8.67
CA ALA A 346 0.71 22.94 -9.90
C ALA A 346 0.18 23.70 -11.13
N PRO A 347 0.97 23.81 -12.21
CA PRO A 347 0.57 24.48 -13.45
C PRO A 347 -0.71 23.92 -14.09
N SER A 348 -0.97 22.63 -13.93
CA SER A 348 -2.15 21.95 -14.45
C SER A 348 -2.53 20.76 -13.56
N PRO A 349 -3.77 20.25 -13.64
CA PRO A 349 -4.16 19.08 -12.87
C PRO A 349 -3.41 17.79 -13.28
N GLN A 350 -2.91 17.70 -14.51
CA GLN A 350 -2.03 16.62 -14.97
C GLN A 350 -0.67 16.69 -14.27
N ILE A 351 -0.04 17.87 -14.27
CA ILE A 351 1.24 18.09 -13.56
C ILE A 351 1.06 17.87 -12.05
N ALA A 352 -0.09 18.25 -11.48
CA ALA A 352 -0.41 17.93 -10.09
C ALA A 352 -0.41 16.42 -9.82
N ALA A 353 -1.00 15.63 -10.71
CA ALA A 353 -1.01 14.17 -10.60
C ALA A 353 0.41 13.60 -10.67
N GLU A 354 1.21 14.06 -11.62
CA GLU A 354 2.60 13.65 -11.80
C GLU A 354 3.44 13.95 -10.55
N TRP A 355 3.37 15.18 -10.03
CA TRP A 355 4.09 15.56 -8.80
C TRP A 355 3.65 14.74 -7.60
N MET A 356 2.34 14.52 -7.44
CA MET A 356 1.84 13.70 -6.34
C MET A 356 2.34 12.25 -6.42
N ILE A 357 2.33 11.66 -7.62
CA ILE A 357 2.84 10.30 -7.84
C ILE A 357 4.34 10.24 -7.57
N GLU A 358 5.13 11.17 -8.12
CA GLU A 358 6.58 11.17 -7.95
C GLU A 358 6.97 11.26 -6.48
N LEU A 359 6.41 12.21 -5.74
CA LEU A 359 6.71 12.38 -4.32
C LEU A 359 6.27 11.18 -3.49
N ASN A 360 5.07 10.67 -3.75
CA ASN A 360 4.52 9.54 -3.03
C ASN A 360 5.33 8.26 -3.28
N ASP A 361 5.62 7.94 -4.53
CA ASP A 361 6.31 6.71 -4.89
C ASP A 361 7.80 6.74 -4.53
N ARG A 362 8.39 7.94 -4.44
CA ARG A 362 9.78 8.14 -4.01
C ARG A 362 9.95 8.00 -2.51
N PHE A 363 9.07 8.61 -1.71
CA PHE A 363 9.29 8.74 -0.27
C PHE A 363 8.38 7.85 0.59
N ALA A 364 7.16 7.51 0.14
CA ALA A 364 6.25 6.72 0.96
C ALA A 364 6.67 5.25 1.01
N LEU A 365 6.77 4.69 2.22
CA LEU A 365 6.95 3.26 2.46
C LEU A 365 5.73 2.45 2.00
N ASP A 366 4.57 3.09 1.86
CA ASP A 366 3.33 2.53 1.29
C ASP A 366 2.99 3.08 -0.11
N GLY A 367 3.99 3.67 -0.78
CA GLY A 367 3.91 4.16 -2.17
C GLY A 367 3.86 3.04 -3.20
N ARG A 368 3.69 3.37 -4.49
CA ARG A 368 3.69 2.39 -5.61
C ARG A 368 2.65 1.28 -5.46
N ASP A 369 1.50 1.66 -4.89
CA ASP A 369 0.44 0.75 -4.44
C ASP A 369 -0.90 1.18 -5.05
N PRO A 370 -1.83 0.25 -5.35
CA PRO A 370 -3.18 0.60 -5.79
C PRO A 370 -3.89 1.63 -4.89
N ASN A 371 -3.62 1.60 -3.59
CA ASN A 371 -4.15 2.56 -2.62
C ASN A 371 -3.51 3.94 -2.75
N SER A 372 -2.22 4.01 -3.09
CA SER A 372 -1.52 5.25 -3.34
C SER A 372 -2.11 5.97 -4.54
N TYR A 373 -2.26 5.29 -5.69
CA TYR A 373 -2.89 5.87 -6.88
C TYR A 373 -4.34 6.27 -6.62
N THR A 374 -5.10 5.42 -5.93
CA THR A 374 -6.50 5.74 -5.61
C THR A 374 -6.63 6.94 -4.68
N GLY A 375 -5.73 7.08 -3.70
CA GLY A 375 -5.67 8.25 -2.82
C GLY A 375 -5.32 9.54 -3.57
N ILE A 376 -4.32 9.48 -4.45
CA ILE A 376 -3.92 10.60 -5.31
C ILE A 376 -5.06 10.99 -6.26
N PHE A 377 -5.68 10.04 -6.95
CA PHE A 377 -6.78 10.36 -7.86
C PHE A 377 -8.08 10.72 -7.13
N TRP A 378 -8.27 10.29 -5.88
CA TRP A 378 -9.32 10.84 -5.01
C TRP A 378 -9.10 12.34 -4.78
N VAL A 379 -7.83 12.78 -4.72
CA VAL A 379 -7.53 14.21 -4.64
C VAL A 379 -8.13 14.96 -5.83
N LEU A 380 -8.14 14.32 -6.99
CA LEU A 380 -8.62 14.85 -8.26
C LEU A 380 -10.08 14.43 -8.59
N GLY A 381 -10.81 13.79 -7.66
CA GLY A 381 -12.24 13.50 -7.80
C GLY A 381 -12.63 12.03 -8.00
N ARG A 382 -11.68 11.08 -8.06
CA ARG A 382 -12.01 9.64 -8.09
C ARG A 382 -12.74 9.22 -6.80
N HIS A 383 -13.77 8.39 -6.94
CA HIS A 383 -14.59 7.88 -5.83
C HIS A 383 -15.27 8.93 -4.92
N ASP A 384 -15.21 10.21 -5.29
CA ASP A 384 -15.97 11.28 -4.65
C ASP A 384 -17.11 11.74 -5.58
N ARG A 385 -17.90 12.66 -5.07
CA ARG A 385 -18.94 13.36 -5.82
C ARG A 385 -18.51 14.80 -6.12
N ALA A 386 -19.23 15.46 -7.02
CA ALA A 386 -19.13 16.90 -7.20
C ALA A 386 -19.55 17.65 -5.92
N TRP A 387 -18.77 18.67 -5.55
CA TRP A 387 -19.02 19.55 -4.42
C TRP A 387 -19.42 20.95 -4.90
N GLY A 388 -20.33 21.58 -4.13
CA GLY A 388 -20.71 22.97 -4.30
C GLY A 388 -20.37 23.77 -3.03
N PRO A 389 -20.16 25.10 -3.13
CA PRO A 389 -20.07 25.88 -4.37
C PRO A 389 -18.80 25.56 -5.17
N GLU A 390 -18.84 25.84 -6.48
CA GLU A 390 -17.65 25.81 -7.32
C GLU A 390 -16.62 26.85 -6.86
N ARG A 391 -15.34 26.52 -7.01
CA ARG A 391 -14.22 27.37 -6.58
C ARG A 391 -13.19 27.49 -7.68
N ALA A 392 -12.53 28.64 -7.77
CA ALA A 392 -11.38 28.79 -8.64
C ALA A 392 -10.36 27.66 -8.41
N ILE A 393 -9.70 27.22 -9.48
CA ILE A 393 -8.75 26.10 -9.57
C ILE A 393 -9.41 24.72 -9.38
N PHE A 394 -10.24 24.56 -8.37
CA PHE A 394 -10.82 23.26 -7.98
C PHE A 394 -12.10 22.91 -8.76
N GLY A 395 -12.84 23.90 -9.26
CA GLY A 395 -14.19 23.71 -9.77
C GLY A 395 -15.06 22.99 -8.75
N LYS A 396 -15.57 21.81 -9.13
CA LYS A 396 -16.41 20.93 -8.29
C LYS A 396 -15.63 19.90 -7.47
N ILE A 397 -14.31 19.92 -7.49
CA ILE A 397 -13.49 19.05 -6.63
C ILE A 397 -13.67 19.48 -5.16
N ARG A 398 -13.70 18.52 -4.25
CA ARG A 398 -13.80 18.79 -2.81
C ARG A 398 -12.69 19.75 -2.38
N TYR A 399 -13.05 20.88 -1.77
CA TYR A 399 -12.05 21.82 -1.29
C TYR A 399 -11.51 21.47 0.11
N MET A 400 -10.21 21.65 0.31
CA MET A 400 -9.54 21.58 1.61
C MET A 400 -8.51 22.71 1.71
N SER A 401 -8.34 23.30 2.90
CA SER A 401 -7.38 24.38 3.11
C SER A 401 -6.68 24.25 4.45
N SER A 402 -5.45 24.76 4.52
CA SER A 402 -4.65 24.78 5.74
C SER A 402 -5.28 25.67 6.81
N ALA A 403 -5.95 26.76 6.40
CA ALA A 403 -6.72 27.61 7.32
C ALA A 403 -7.87 26.85 8.01
N ASN A 404 -8.62 26.03 7.28
CA ASN A 404 -9.68 25.20 7.87
C ASN A 404 -9.10 24.09 8.74
N THR A 405 -7.99 23.48 8.31
CA THR A 405 -7.29 22.43 9.06
C THR A 405 -6.79 22.94 10.41
N ARG A 406 -6.23 24.16 10.45
CA ARG A 406 -5.79 24.83 11.68
C ARG A 406 -6.91 25.10 12.67
N ARG A 407 -8.14 25.33 12.19
CA ARG A 407 -9.32 25.50 13.06
C ARG A 407 -9.86 24.16 13.57
N LYS A 408 -9.64 23.08 12.83
CA LYS A 408 -10.18 21.76 13.12
C LYS A 408 -9.33 20.95 14.11
N PHE A 409 -8.01 21.13 14.08
CA PHE A 409 -7.08 20.33 14.87
C PHE A 409 -6.06 21.19 15.60
N ASP A 410 -5.60 20.71 16.75
CA ASP A 410 -4.39 21.25 17.38
C ASP A 410 -3.15 20.76 16.62
N LEU A 411 -2.59 21.63 15.78
CA LEU A 411 -1.42 21.33 14.96
C LEU A 411 -0.11 21.74 15.62
N LYS A 412 -0.11 22.36 16.80
CA LYS A 412 1.13 22.87 17.42
C LYS A 412 2.18 21.77 17.62
N PRO A 413 1.84 20.59 18.19
CA PRO A 413 2.82 19.52 18.37
C PRO A 413 3.39 19.03 17.04
N TYR A 414 2.52 18.89 16.03
CA TYR A 414 2.89 18.44 14.69
C TYR A 414 3.83 19.41 13.98
N LEU A 415 3.51 20.71 14.00
CA LEU A 415 4.37 21.75 13.41
C LEU A 415 5.70 21.89 14.14
N GLN A 416 5.74 21.60 15.45
CA GLN A 416 6.99 21.59 16.21
C GLN A 416 7.87 20.39 15.83
N GLU A 417 7.25 19.24 15.59
CA GLU A 417 7.95 18.01 15.21
C GLU A 417 8.52 18.04 13.78
N PHE A 418 7.80 18.67 12.84
CA PHE A 418 8.13 18.71 11.41
C PHE A 418 8.48 20.12 10.91
N ARG A 419 9.17 20.89 11.75
CA ARG A 419 9.42 22.30 11.51
C ARG A 419 10.43 22.59 10.42
#